data_AF-A0A968A5R0-F1
#
_entry.id   AF-A0A968A5R0-F1
#
_cell.length_a   1.000
_cell.length_b   1.000
_cell.length_c   1.000
_cell.angle_alpha   90.00
_cell.angle_beta   90.00
_cell.angle_gamma   90.00
#
_symmetry.space_group_name_H-M   'P 1'
#
loop_
_entity.id
_entity.type
_entity.pdbx_description
1 polymer ?
#
loop_
_entity_poly.entity_id
_entity_poly.type
_entity_poly.pdbx_seq_one_letter_code
_entity_poly.pdbx_strand_id
1 'polypeptide(L)'
;SLKGKITVRIDSTEGTDIYYVSGTRVLDVNNEKQVMELTGVVRGRDIQPDNTIYSYNVADANIVYEGQGIVQAAQKPGLLRRILNWVF
;
A
#
# COMPACT_ATOMS: atom_id res chain seq x y z
N SER A 1 -15.10 -0.95 4.01
CA SER A 1 -14.34 -0.26 2.96
C SER A 1 -13.22 0.53 3.63
N LEU A 2 -11.96 0.25 3.27
CA LEU A 2 -10.81 1.00 3.75
C LEU A 2 -10.79 2.34 3.01
N LYS A 3 -10.92 3.46 3.74
CA LYS A 3 -10.81 4.81 3.17
C LYS A 3 -9.46 5.38 3.55
N GLY A 4 -8.75 5.96 2.57
CA GLY A 4 -7.43 6.53 2.77
C GLY A 4 -7.17 7.70 1.83
N LYS A 5 -6.16 8.50 2.17
CA LYS A 5 -5.59 9.53 1.30
C LYS A 5 -4.10 9.25 1.16
N ILE A 6 -3.57 9.39 -0.05
CA ILE A 6 -2.14 9.30 -0.34
C ILE A 6 -1.76 10.53 -1.16
N THR A 7 -0.60 11.10 -0.84
CA THR A 7 -0.01 12.17 -1.64
C THR A 7 0.87 11.54 -2.71
N VAL A 8 0.74 12.04 -3.93
CA VAL A 8 1.57 11.63 -5.07
C VAL A 8 2.35 12.82 -5.60
N ARG A 9 3.40 12.51 -6.36
CA ARG A 9 4.18 13.44 -7.15
C ARG A 9 3.91 13.18 -8.62
N ILE A 10 4.03 14.22 -9.44
CA ILE A 10 4.09 14.08 -10.91
C ILE A 10 5.49 13.63 -11.30
N ASP A 11 5.59 12.48 -11.95
CA ASP A 11 6.84 11.91 -12.44
C ASP A 11 7.16 12.40 -13.84
N SER A 12 6.15 12.43 -14.72
CA SER A 12 6.27 12.93 -16.08
C SER A 12 4.92 13.44 -16.60
N THR A 13 4.97 14.15 -17.72
CA THR A 13 3.81 14.74 -18.37
C THR A 13 3.75 14.32 -19.83
N GLU A 14 2.56 14.01 -20.33
CA GLU A 14 2.33 13.73 -21.75
C GLU A 14 1.40 14.80 -22.33
N GLY A 15 1.93 15.56 -23.28
CA GLY A 15 1.24 16.74 -23.80
C GLY A 15 0.98 17.78 -22.71
N THR A 16 -0.23 18.35 -22.71
CA THR A 16 -0.60 19.47 -21.81
C THR A 16 -1.46 19.05 -20.62
N ASP A 17 -2.19 17.93 -20.73
CA ASP A 17 -3.27 17.58 -19.79
C ASP A 17 -3.16 16.15 -19.22
N ILE A 18 -2.06 15.42 -19.48
CA ILE A 18 -1.85 14.07 -18.93
C ILE A 18 -0.61 14.07 -18.04
N TYR A 19 -0.75 13.52 -16.84
CA TYR A 19 0.31 13.42 -15.84
C TYR A 19 0.46 11.99 -15.34
N TYR A 20 1.69 11.48 -15.37
CA TYR A 20 2.05 10.23 -14.71
C TYR A 20 2.41 10.55 -13.27
N VAL A 21 1.80 9.84 -12.32
CA VAL A 21 1.97 10.11 -10.90
C VAL A 21 2.38 8.87 -10.14
N SER A 22 3.23 9.06 -9.14
CA SER A 22 3.56 8.04 -8.15
C SER A 22 3.69 8.63 -6.76
N GLY A 23 3.42 7.80 -5.75
CA GLY A 23 3.62 8.19 -4.36
C GLY A 23 3.71 6.99 -3.44
N THR A 24 4.56 7.12 -2.42
CA THR A 24 4.71 6.13 -1.36
C THR A 24 4.40 6.79 -0.02
N ARG A 25 3.54 6.17 0.77
CA ARG A 25 3.24 6.57 2.13
C ARG A 25 3.60 5.43 3.08
N VAL A 26 4.56 5.69 3.96
CA VAL A 26 4.94 4.78 5.04
C VAL A 26 4.28 5.25 6.33
N LEU A 27 3.57 4.36 7.00
CA LEU A 27 2.96 4.58 8.30
C LEU A 27 3.55 3.59 9.29
N ASP A 28 3.89 4.06 10.48
CA ASP A 28 4.23 3.20 11.61
C ASP A 28 3.08 3.30 12.61
N VAL A 29 2.33 2.22 12.76
CA VAL A 29 1.17 2.15 13.65
C VAL A 29 1.38 0.98 14.59
N ASN A 30 1.51 1.24 15.89
CA ASN A 30 1.73 0.20 16.91
C ASN A 30 2.94 -0.72 16.60
N ASN A 31 4.06 -0.15 16.15
CA ASN A 31 5.27 -0.88 15.73
C ASN A 31 5.07 -1.78 14.50
N GLU A 32 3.95 -1.63 13.77
CA GLU A 32 3.73 -2.25 12.47
C GLU A 32 3.97 -1.21 11.37
N LYS A 33 4.97 -1.50 10.51
CA LYS A 33 5.20 -0.71 9.32
C LYS A 33 4.18 -1.10 8.25
N GLN A 34 3.39 -0.12 7.83
CA GLN A 34 2.47 -0.19 6.71
C GLN A 34 3.01 0.67 5.58
N VAL A 35 3.19 0.07 4.40
CA VAL A 35 3.64 0.74 3.19
C VAL A 35 2.47 0.77 2.21
N MET A 36 2.12 1.98 1.77
CA MET A 36 1.16 2.20 0.69
C MET A 36 1.89 2.79 -0.50
N GLU A 37 1.72 2.20 -1.66
CA GLU A 37 2.25 2.72 -2.92
C GLU A 37 1.11 2.94 -3.89
N LEU A 38 1.17 4.04 -4.62
CA LEU A 38 0.23 4.34 -5.69
C LEU A 38 1.00 4.79 -6.93
N THR A 39 0.64 4.24 -8.08
CA THR A 39 1.02 4.77 -9.39
C THR A 39 -0.22 4.88 -10.28
N GLY A 40 -0.15 5.74 -11.29
CA GLY A 40 -1.20 5.83 -12.30
C GLY A 40 -1.07 7.06 -13.19
N VAL A 41 -2.10 7.26 -14.01
CA VAL A 41 -2.19 8.38 -14.95
C VAL A 41 -3.40 9.23 -14.60
N VAL A 42 -3.20 10.55 -14.52
CA VAL A 42 -4.26 11.50 -14.19
C VAL A 42 -4.38 12.57 -15.27
N ARG A 43 -5.60 13.03 -15.51
CA ARG A 43 -5.86 14.15 -16.41
C ARG A 43 -5.94 15.44 -15.60
N GLY A 44 -5.43 16.55 -16.14
CA GLY A 44 -5.46 17.84 -15.45
C GLY A 44 -6.87 18.32 -15.12
N ARG A 45 -7.84 18.08 -16.01
CA ARG A 45 -9.26 18.37 -15.75
C ARG A 45 -9.88 17.62 -14.57
N ASP A 46 -9.29 16.51 -14.13
CA ASP A 46 -9.79 15.72 -12.99
C ASP A 46 -9.21 16.23 -11.65
N ILE A 47 -8.28 17.19 -11.69
CA ILE A 47 -7.69 17.84 -10.51
C ILE A 47 -8.66 18.90 -9.99
N GLN A 48 -9.18 18.68 -8.78
CA GLN A 48 -10.06 19.64 -8.11
C GLN A 48 -9.29 20.89 -7.64
N PRO A 49 -9.97 22.02 -7.39
CA PRO A 49 -9.33 23.25 -6.91
C PRO A 49 -8.55 23.11 -5.59
N ASP A 50 -8.80 22.06 -4.82
CA ASP A 50 -8.08 21.71 -3.58
C ASP A 50 -6.88 20.78 -3.81
N ASN A 51 -6.45 20.60 -5.07
CA ASN A 51 -5.38 19.68 -5.50
C ASN A 51 -5.67 18.20 -5.16
N THR A 52 -6.95 17.80 -5.21
CA THR A 52 -7.34 16.40 -5.01
C THR A 52 -7.92 15.77 -6.27
N ILE A 53 -7.79 14.45 -6.36
CA ILE A 53 -8.33 13.63 -7.44
C ILE A 53 -9.04 12.44 -6.80
N TYR A 54 -10.24 12.13 -7.27
CA TYR A 54 -10.93 10.91 -6.84
C TYR A 54 -10.24 9.68 -7.41
N SER A 55 -10.12 8.61 -6.61
CA SER A 55 -9.40 7.39 -7.02
C SER A 55 -9.97 6.73 -8.28
N TYR A 56 -11.27 6.88 -8.56
CA TYR A 56 -11.90 6.37 -9.78
C TYR A 56 -11.58 7.19 -11.05
N ASN A 57 -10.93 8.36 -10.91
CA ASN A 57 -10.45 9.17 -12.03
C ASN A 57 -8.99 8.90 -12.38
N VAL A 58 -8.29 8.03 -11.64
CA VAL A 58 -6.91 7.64 -11.93
C VAL A 58 -6.92 6.47 -12.90
N ALA A 59 -6.42 6.68 -14.12
CA ALA A 59 -6.30 5.63 -15.12
C ALA A 59 -5.08 4.74 -14.80
N ASP A 60 -5.20 3.44 -15.12
CA ASP A 60 -4.18 2.42 -14.85
C ASP A 60 -3.64 2.45 -13.41
N ALA A 61 -4.50 2.76 -12.45
CA ALA A 61 -4.13 2.90 -11.06
C ALA A 61 -3.60 1.57 -10.50
N ASN A 62 -2.33 1.54 -10.10
CA ASN A 62 -1.75 0.46 -9.33
C ASN A 62 -1.63 0.90 -7.87
N ILE A 63 -2.27 0.15 -6.96
CA ILE A 63 -2.28 0.47 -5.54
C ILE A 63 -1.80 -0.76 -4.78
N VAL A 64 -0.66 -0.62 -4.11
CA VAL A 64 -0.06 -1.67 -3.28
C VAL A 64 -0.23 -1.27 -1.81
N TYR A 65 -0.68 -2.22 -1.00
CA TYR A 65 -0.78 -2.08 0.44
C TYR A 65 -0.08 -3.25 1.11
N GLU A 66 1.08 -2.99 1.71
CA GLU A 66 1.86 -3.98 2.45
C GLU A 66 1.84 -3.63 3.94
N GLY A 67 1.23 -4.49 4.76
CA GLY A 67 1.38 -4.45 6.20
C GLY A 67 2.37 -5.53 6.63
N GLN A 68 3.44 -5.15 7.35
CA GLN A 68 4.24 -6.11 8.09
C GLN A 68 3.46 -6.57 9.33
N GLY A 69 2.33 -7.25 9.12
CA GLY A 69 1.65 -7.93 10.20
C GLY A 69 2.66 -8.84 10.89
N ILE A 70 2.55 -8.98 12.21
CA ILE A 70 3.29 -9.99 12.96
C ILE A 70 3.03 -11.29 12.21
N VAL A 71 3.98 -11.72 11.37
CA VAL A 71 4.05 -13.08 10.92
C VAL A 71 4.28 -13.78 12.24
N GLN A 72 3.18 -14.22 12.86
CA GLN A 72 3.22 -15.36 13.74
C GLN A 72 3.88 -16.41 12.85
N ALA A 73 5.21 -16.49 12.94
CA ALA A 73 5.90 -17.72 12.77
C ALA A 73 5.18 -18.60 13.79
N ALA A 74 4.11 -19.24 13.32
CA ALA A 74 3.38 -20.26 14.04
C ALA A 74 4.49 -21.09 14.63
N GLN A 75 4.59 -21.04 15.96
CA GLN A 75 5.60 -21.74 16.73
C GLN A 75 5.59 -23.14 16.15
N LYS A 76 6.57 -23.46 15.30
CA LYS A 76 6.77 -24.81 14.81
C LYS A 76 6.78 -25.60 16.11
N PRO A 77 5.85 -26.54 16.35
CA PRO A 77 5.88 -27.29 17.58
C PRO A 77 7.29 -27.86 17.66
N GLY A 78 8.08 -27.33 18.60
CA GLY A 78 9.49 -27.65 18.69
C GLY A 78 9.63 -29.15 18.87
N LEU A 79 10.82 -29.68 18.61
CA LEU A 79 11.19 -31.08 18.88
C LEU A 79 10.64 -31.63 20.21
N LEU A 80 10.39 -30.76 21.20
CA LEU A 80 9.67 -31.02 22.45
C LEU A 80 8.33 -31.78 22.27
N ARG A 81 7.48 -31.42 21.29
CA ARG A 81 6.20 -32.12 21.07
C ARG A 81 6.38 -33.53 20.48
N ARG A 82 7.54 -33.82 19.89
CA ARG A 82 7.89 -35.15 19.33
C ARG A 82 8.48 -36.10 20.37
N ILE A 83 9.06 -35.57 21.46
CA ILE A 83 9.61 -36.40 22.55
C ILE A 83 8.51 -36.77 23.56
N LEU A 84 7.56 -35.87 23.83
CA LEU A 84 6.44 -36.14 24.75
C LEU A 84 5.51 -37.28 24.29
N ASN A 85 5.34 -37.47 22.97
CA ASN A 85 4.58 -38.61 22.41
C ASN A 85 5.35 -39.94 22.40
N TRP A 86 6.64 -39.95 22.76
CA TRP A 86 7.45 -41.18 22.81
C TRP A 86 7.49 -41.80 24.21
N VAL A 87 7.13 -41.03 25.24
CA VAL A 87 7.25 -41.43 26.65
C VAL A 87 5.88 -41.73 27.30
N PHE A 88 4.77 -41.42 26.63
CA PHE A 88 3.41 -41.81 27.02
C PHE A 88 2.66 -42.45 25.85
#